data_AF-W8JFS3-F1
#
_entry.id   AF-W8JFS3-F1
#
_cell.length_a   1.000
_cell.length_b   1.000
_cell.length_c   1.000
_cell.angle_alpha   90.00
_cell.angle_beta   90.00
_cell.angle_gamma   90.00
#
_symmetry.space_group_name_H-M   'P 1'
#
loop_
_entity.id
_entity.type
_entity.pdbx_description
1 polymer ?
#
loop_
_entity_poly.entity_id
_entity_poly.type
_entity_poly.pdbx_seq_one_letter_code
_entity_poly.pdbx_strand_id
1 'polypeptide(L)'
;TVALTALLMVLLTSVVQGRATPENYVFQGRMECYAFNGTQRYLNRYIYNREEFVRFDSDVGEFRAVTELGRPDAEYWNSQKDILEEKRAVVDRVCRHNYELDEAVTLQRRVQPRVNIAPSKKGPLQHHNLLV
;
A
#
# COMPACT_ATOMS: atom_id res chain seq x y z
N THR A 1 37.32 -23.00 31.87
CA THR A 1 36.68 -21.67 32.02
C THR A 1 37.09 -20.72 30.90
N VAL A 2 38.40 -20.53 30.64
CA VAL A 2 38.90 -19.66 29.54
C VAL A 2 38.43 -20.07 28.14
N ALA A 3 38.35 -21.38 27.86
CA ALA A 3 37.86 -21.87 26.55
C ALA A 3 36.36 -21.61 26.33
N LEU A 4 35.55 -21.68 27.40
CA LEU A 4 34.11 -21.42 27.35
C LEU A 4 33.84 -19.92 27.19
N THR A 5 34.62 -19.07 27.86
CA THR A 5 34.55 -17.62 27.69
C THR A 5 35.04 -17.19 26.30
N ALA A 6 36.08 -17.83 25.75
CA ALA A 6 36.53 -17.55 24.38
C ALA A 6 35.47 -17.94 23.34
N LEU A 7 34.82 -19.09 23.51
CA LEU A 7 33.73 -19.52 22.62
C LEU A 7 32.50 -18.61 22.72
N LEU A 8 32.16 -18.15 23.92
CA LEU A 8 31.06 -17.20 24.14
C LEU A 8 31.36 -15.83 23.50
N MET A 9 32.61 -15.36 23.57
CA MET A 9 33.05 -14.12 22.92
C MET A 9 32.99 -14.20 21.39
N VAL A 10 33.28 -15.37 20.79
CA VAL A 10 33.16 -15.59 19.33
C VAL A 10 31.70 -15.62 18.87
N LEU A 11 30.76 -16.05 19.73
CA LEU A 11 29.33 -15.96 19.44
C LEU A 11 28.77 -14.55 19.64
N LEU A 12 29.44 -13.71 20.44
CA LEU A 12 29.06 -12.32 20.72
C LEU A 12 29.75 -11.30 19.79
N THR A 13 30.80 -11.68 19.06
CA THR A 13 31.33 -10.84 17.98
C THR A 13 30.34 -10.87 16.82
N SER A 14 29.87 -9.69 16.46
CA SER A 14 28.91 -9.37 15.41
C SER A 14 29.29 -9.79 13.98
N VAL A 15 30.28 -10.67 13.81
CA VAL A 15 30.73 -11.22 12.52
C VAL A 15 29.73 -12.25 11.94
N VAL A 16 28.71 -12.64 12.72
CA VAL A 16 27.56 -13.44 12.29
C VAL A 16 26.29 -12.58 12.13
N GLN A 17 26.40 -11.27 11.95
CA GLN A 17 25.26 -10.50 11.40
C GLN A 17 25.29 -10.69 9.87
N GLY A 18 24.49 -11.63 9.37
CA GLY A 18 24.17 -11.67 7.94
C GLY A 18 23.84 -10.25 7.47
N ARG A 19 24.51 -9.79 6.40
CA ARG A 19 24.48 -8.41 5.86
C ARG A 19 23.27 -7.63 6.39
N ALA A 20 23.49 -6.71 7.32
CA ALA A 20 22.45 -5.83 7.80
C ALA A 20 21.78 -5.21 6.57
N THR A 21 20.46 -5.42 6.42
CA THR A 21 19.69 -4.70 5.42
C THR A 21 19.95 -3.21 5.64
N PRO A 22 20.29 -2.43 4.60
CA PRO A 22 20.47 -0.99 4.76
C PRO A 22 19.24 -0.40 5.45
N GLU A 23 19.47 0.43 6.45
CA GLU A 23 18.39 1.12 7.14
C GLU A 23 17.62 1.97 6.11
N ASN A 24 16.31 1.77 6.03
CA ASN A 24 15.45 2.47 5.09
C ASN A 24 14.08 2.71 5.72
N TYR A 25 13.49 3.85 5.38
CA TYR A 25 12.14 4.24 5.77
C TYR A 25 11.37 4.73 4.55
N VAL A 26 10.07 4.47 4.52
CA VAL A 26 9.21 4.91 3.42
C VAL A 26 7.96 5.54 4.01
N PHE A 27 7.58 6.71 3.51
CA PHE A 27 6.28 7.31 3.78
C PHE A 27 5.48 7.36 2.48
N GLN A 28 4.21 6.94 2.53
CA GLN A 28 3.34 6.91 1.36
C GLN A 28 1.98 7.50 1.69
N GLY A 29 1.44 8.26 0.74
CA GLY A 29 0.05 8.70 0.73
C GLY A 29 -0.74 7.99 -0.36
N ARG A 30 -2.03 7.75 -0.10
CA ARG A 30 -3.01 7.33 -1.11
C ARG A 30 -4.23 8.22 -1.02
N MET A 31 -4.52 8.93 -2.11
CA MET A 31 -5.73 9.71 -2.30
C MET A 31 -6.56 9.00 -3.36
N GLU A 32 -7.58 8.28 -2.91
CA GLU A 32 -8.33 7.34 -3.71
C GLU A 32 -9.76 7.85 -3.89
N CYS A 33 -10.24 7.88 -5.13
CA CYS A 33 -11.61 8.19 -5.47
C CYS A 33 -12.27 6.93 -6.04
N TYR A 34 -13.30 6.44 -5.36
CA TYR A 34 -14.09 5.30 -5.79
C TYR A 34 -15.39 5.80 -6.39
N ALA A 35 -15.54 5.62 -7.70
CA ALA A 35 -16.77 5.92 -8.43
C ALA A 35 -17.61 4.66 -8.59
N PHE A 36 -18.87 4.69 -8.12
CA PHE A 36 -19.78 3.56 -8.25
C PHE A 36 -21.23 4.04 -8.40
N ASN A 37 -21.92 3.60 -9.46
CA ASN A 37 -23.34 3.93 -9.70
C ASN A 37 -23.68 5.43 -9.53
N GLY A 38 -22.81 6.32 -10.03
CA GLY A 38 -23.02 7.78 -9.95
C GLY A 38 -22.63 8.44 -8.62
N THR A 39 -22.23 7.67 -7.61
CA THR A 39 -21.69 8.20 -6.35
C THR A 39 -20.15 8.23 -6.37
N GLN A 40 -19.59 9.05 -5.48
CA GLN A 40 -18.15 9.21 -5.29
C GLN A 40 -17.85 9.00 -3.81
N ARG A 41 -16.82 8.21 -3.51
CA ARG A 41 -16.27 8.04 -2.17
C ARG A 41 -14.77 8.36 -2.19
N TYR A 42 -14.34 9.18 -1.24
CA TYR A 42 -12.95 9.59 -1.11
C TYR A 42 -12.29 8.91 0.09
N LEU A 43 -11.13 8.28 -0.13
CA LEU A 43 -10.24 7.82 0.92
C LEU A 43 -8.90 8.54 0.84
N ASN A 44 -8.42 9.02 2.00
CA ASN A 44 -7.06 9.52 2.15
C ASN A 44 -6.33 8.67 3.19
N ARG A 45 -5.30 7.94 2.78
CA ARG A 45 -4.56 7.02 3.64
C ARG A 45 -3.12 7.48 3.80
N TYR A 46 -2.63 7.44 5.03
CA TYR A 46 -1.24 7.70 5.36
C TYR A 46 -0.58 6.41 5.85
N ILE A 47 0.53 6.06 5.22
CA ILE A 47 1.17 4.75 5.35
C ILE A 47 2.65 4.97 5.65
N TYR A 48 3.10 4.44 6.79
CA TYR A 48 4.50 4.41 7.16
C TYR A 48 5.04 2.99 6.93
N ASN A 49 6.06 2.89 6.09
CA ASN A 49 6.56 1.65 5.50
C ASN A 49 5.45 0.88 4.77
N ARG A 50 4.78 -0.05 5.47
CA ARG A 50 3.65 -0.83 4.97
C ARG A 50 2.47 -0.83 5.94
N GLU A 51 2.56 -0.03 7.00
CA GLU A 51 1.55 0.11 8.02
C GLU A 51 0.76 1.39 7.76
N GLU A 52 -0.50 1.23 7.37
CA GLU A 52 -1.44 2.34 7.33
C GLU A 52 -1.77 2.75 8.76
N PHE A 53 -1.50 3.99 9.14
CA PHE A 53 -1.62 4.43 10.53
C PHE A 53 -2.77 5.41 10.75
N VAL A 54 -3.16 6.21 9.76
CA VAL A 54 -4.35 7.09 9.82
C VAL A 54 -5.04 7.19 8.46
N ARG A 55 -6.38 7.27 8.49
CA ARG A 55 -7.24 7.34 7.32
C ARG A 55 -8.33 8.39 7.47
N PHE A 56 -8.59 9.17 6.42
CA PHE A 56 -9.87 9.83 6.23
C PHE A 56 -10.72 9.03 5.24
N ASP A 57 -12.00 8.85 5.56
CA ASP A 57 -12.98 8.18 4.70
C ASP A 57 -14.21 9.09 4.61
N SER A 58 -14.61 9.47 3.40
CA SER A 58 -15.73 10.41 3.21
C SER A 58 -17.05 9.87 3.75
N ASP A 59 -17.23 8.54 3.79
CA ASP A 59 -18.43 7.92 4.36
C ASP A 59 -18.48 8.09 5.90
N VAL A 60 -17.33 8.28 6.53
CA VAL A 60 -17.19 8.54 7.97
C VAL A 60 -17.14 10.06 8.24
N GLY A 61 -16.49 10.82 7.35
CA GLY A 61 -16.40 12.27 7.41
C GLY A 61 -15.35 12.81 8.40
N GLU A 62 -14.46 11.98 8.92
CA GLU A 62 -13.38 12.38 9.82
C GLU A 62 -12.18 11.44 9.72
N PHE A 63 -11.04 11.84 10.28
CA PHE A 63 -9.86 10.99 10.35
C PHE A 63 -10.01 9.95 11.45
N ARG A 64 -9.62 8.71 11.16
CA ARG A 64 -9.56 7.60 12.10
C ARG A 64 -8.15 7.03 12.11
N ALA A 65 -7.60 6.89 13.31
CA ALA A 65 -6.40 6.11 13.52
C ALA A 65 -6.69 4.65 13.14
N VAL A 66 -5.83 4.08 12.30
CA VAL A 66 -5.87 2.67 11.90
C VAL A 66 -4.97 1.85 12.84
N THR A 67 -3.88 2.46 13.29
CA THR A 67 -3.00 1.93 14.34
C THR A 67 -2.71 3.01 15.39
N GLU A 68 -2.13 2.62 16.52
CA GLU A 68 -1.82 3.56 17.61
C GLU A 68 -0.92 4.72 17.18
N LEU A 69 -0.05 4.50 16.19
CA LEU A 69 0.83 5.53 15.64
C LEU A 69 0.03 6.74 15.10
N GLY A 70 -1.16 6.53 14.55
CA GLY A 70 -1.97 7.61 13.97
C GLY A 70 -3.01 8.24 14.89
N ARG A 71 -3.10 7.79 16.15
CA ARG A 71 -3.97 8.41 17.16
C ARG A 71 -3.74 9.92 17.30
N PRO A 72 -2.50 10.42 17.50
CA PRO A 72 -2.27 11.86 17.66
C PRO A 72 -2.67 12.66 16.42
N ASP A 73 -2.41 12.13 15.22
CA ASP A 73 -2.76 12.81 13.96
C ASP A 73 -4.29 12.89 13.77
N ALA A 74 -5.00 11.79 14.05
CA ALA A 74 -6.45 11.77 13.95
C ALA A 74 -7.11 12.75 14.92
N GLU A 75 -6.66 12.78 16.18
CA GLU A 75 -7.15 13.72 17.19
C GLU A 75 -6.88 15.18 16.79
N TYR A 76 -5.65 15.48 16.37
CA TYR A 76 -5.24 16.82 15.96
C TYR A 76 -6.01 17.30 14.72
N TRP A 77 -6.11 16.50 13.67
CA TRP A 77 -6.81 16.89 12.45
C TRP A 77 -8.33 16.96 12.62
N ASN A 78 -8.92 16.11 13.46
CA ASN A 78 -10.36 16.21 13.75
C ASN A 78 -10.75 17.44 14.58
N SER A 79 -9.79 18.02 15.31
CA SER A 79 -9.99 19.29 16.02
C SER A 79 -10.00 20.50 15.08
N GLN A 80 -9.46 20.37 13.86
CA GLN A 80 -9.35 21.42 12.86
C GLN A 80 -10.52 21.37 11.87
N LYS A 81 -11.48 22.29 12.03
CA LYS A 81 -12.73 22.28 11.24
C LYS A 81 -12.52 22.61 9.77
N ASP A 82 -11.61 23.51 9.48
CA ASP A 82 -11.17 23.87 8.13
C ASP A 82 -10.61 22.65 7.38
N ILE A 83 -9.74 21.86 8.02
CA ILE A 83 -9.19 20.64 7.41
C ILE A 83 -10.29 19.61 7.16
N LEU A 84 -11.20 19.39 8.12
CA LEU A 84 -12.29 18.42 7.95
C LEU A 84 -13.24 18.83 6.82
N GLU A 85 -13.62 20.11 6.74
CA GLU A 85 -14.48 20.62 5.68
C GLU A 85 -13.80 20.51 4.31
N GLU A 86 -12.51 20.83 4.21
CA GLU A 86 -11.74 20.64 2.99
C GLU A 86 -11.76 19.16 2.55
N LYS A 87 -11.47 18.23 3.46
CA LYS A 87 -11.44 16.79 3.16
C LYS A 87 -12.79 16.23 2.76
N ARG A 88 -13.89 16.69 3.39
CA ARG A 88 -15.26 16.33 2.99
C ARG A 88 -15.59 16.85 1.59
N ALA A 89 -15.13 18.06 1.26
CA ALA A 89 -15.37 18.67 -0.04
C ALA A 89 -14.60 18.00 -1.20
N VAL A 90 -13.58 17.18 -0.93
CA VAL A 90 -12.80 16.48 -1.98
C VAL A 90 -13.68 15.58 -2.85
N VAL A 91 -14.75 15.01 -2.30
CA VAL A 91 -15.71 14.17 -3.02
C VAL A 91 -16.23 14.87 -4.28
N ASP A 92 -16.66 16.13 -4.16
CA ASP A 92 -17.19 16.87 -5.29
C ASP A 92 -16.10 17.67 -6.02
N ARG A 93 -15.20 18.33 -5.29
CA ARG A 93 -14.21 19.25 -5.89
C ARG A 93 -13.12 18.52 -6.69
N VAL A 94 -12.81 17.28 -6.34
CA VAL A 94 -11.72 16.52 -6.96
C VAL A 94 -12.24 15.23 -7.56
N CYS A 95 -12.88 14.36 -6.78
CA CYS A 95 -13.26 13.04 -7.27
C CYS A 95 -14.29 13.13 -8.40
N ARG A 96 -15.42 13.85 -8.17
CA ARG A 96 -16.43 14.06 -9.20
C ARG A 96 -15.89 14.85 -10.39
N HIS A 97 -15.24 15.97 -10.12
CA HIS A 97 -14.64 16.81 -11.16
C HIS A 97 -13.73 16.03 -12.11
N ASN A 98 -12.80 15.23 -11.57
CA ASN A 98 -11.88 14.45 -12.38
C ASN A 98 -12.60 13.31 -13.11
N TYR A 99 -13.55 12.63 -12.46
CA TYR A 99 -14.33 11.57 -13.09
C TYR A 99 -15.09 12.08 -14.32
N GLU A 100 -15.72 13.25 -14.24
CA GLU A 100 -16.44 13.88 -15.35
C GLU A 100 -15.51 14.27 -16.51
N LEU A 101 -14.29 14.72 -16.21
CA LEU A 101 -13.27 14.97 -17.24
C LEU A 101 -12.79 13.68 -17.91
N ASP A 102 -12.56 12.64 -17.11
CA ASP A 102 -12.08 11.33 -17.59
C ASP A 102 -13.15 10.51 -18.30
N GLU A 103 -14.43 10.78 -18.07
CA GLU A 103 -15.55 10.06 -18.69
C GLU A 103 -15.48 10.10 -20.22
N ALA A 104 -15.16 11.27 -20.78
CA ALA A 104 -15.11 11.47 -22.22
C ALA A 104 -13.93 10.75 -22.91
N VAL A 105 -12.83 10.48 -22.19
CA VAL A 105 -11.56 10.04 -22.81
C VAL A 105 -11.05 8.72 -22.25
N THR A 106 -11.03 8.59 -20.92
CA THR A 106 -10.39 7.49 -20.20
C THR A 106 -11.37 6.34 -19.97
N LEU A 107 -12.59 6.62 -19.49
CA LEU A 107 -13.53 5.57 -19.06
C LEU A 107 -14.08 4.73 -20.21
N GLN A 108 -14.21 5.32 -21.40
CA GLN A 108 -14.70 4.63 -22.60
C GLN A 108 -13.57 4.04 -23.46
N ARG A 109 -12.32 4.05 -22.98
CA ARG A 109 -11.18 3.55 -23.74
C ARG A 109 -11.33 2.06 -24.06
N ARG A 110 -11.31 1.73 -25.35
CA ARG A 110 -11.34 0.33 -25.85
C ARG A 110 -10.10 0.07 -26.70
N VAL A 111 -9.47 -1.08 -26.49
CA VAL A 111 -8.33 -1.57 -27.29
C VAL A 111 -8.63 -3.01 -27.67
N GLN A 112 -8.45 -3.35 -28.95
CA GLN A 112 -8.70 -4.71 -29.42
C GLN A 112 -7.69 -5.69 -28.81
N PRO A 113 -8.14 -6.82 -28.23
CA PRO A 113 -7.22 -7.84 -27.74
C PRO A 113 -6.55 -8.55 -28.93
N ARG A 114 -5.32 -9.01 -28.72
CA ARG A 114 -4.65 -9.94 -29.63
C ARG A 114 -4.59 -11.30 -28.96
N VAL A 115 -5.08 -12.33 -29.65
CA VAL A 115 -5.11 -13.70 -29.12
C VAL A 115 -4.09 -14.53 -29.89
N ASN A 116 -3.22 -15.23 -29.16
CA ASN A 116 -2.29 -16.21 -29.71
C ASN A 116 -2.46 -17.52 -28.96
N ILE A 117 -2.73 -18.59 -29.69
CA ILE A 117 -2.85 -19.94 -29.15
C ILE A 117 -1.64 -20.73 -29.65
N ALA A 118 -0.76 -21.08 -28.72
CA ALA A 118 0.39 -21.95 -29.00
C ALA A 118 0.52 -22.97 -27.87
N PRO A 119 0.87 -24.23 -28.17
CA PRO A 119 1.22 -25.19 -27.14
C PRO A 119 2.45 -24.69 -26.36
N SER A 120 2.49 -24.96 -25.06
CA SER A 120 3.72 -24.75 -24.28
C SER A 120 4.85 -25.59 -24.86
N LYS A 121 6.03 -25.00 -25.08
CA LYS A 121 7.20 -25.75 -25.53
C LYS A 121 7.61 -26.70 -24.40
N LYS A 122 7.39 -28.00 -24.56
CA LYS A 122 7.99 -29.00 -23.68
C LYS A 122 9.51 -28.89 -23.84
N GLY A 123 10.21 -28.46 -22.78
CA GLY A 123 11.65 -28.70 -22.68
C GLY A 123 11.95 -30.21 -22.69
N PRO A 124 13.22 -30.62 -22.82
CA PRO A 124 13.58 -32.02 -22.63
C PRO A 124 13.05 -32.48 -21.26
N LEU A 125 12.31 -33.60 -21.22
CA LEU A 125 11.84 -34.22 -19.99
C LEU A 125 13.06 -34.63 -19.14
N GLN A 126 13.47 -33.77 -18.19
CA GLN A 126 14.43 -34.12 -17.13
C GLN A 126 13.68 -34.46 -15.84
N HIS A 127 12.72 -35.38 -15.93
CA HIS A 127 12.20 -36.03 -14.73
C HIS A 127 12.68 -37.47 -14.72
N HIS A 128 13.84 -37.64 -14.08
CA HIS A 128 14.20 -38.91 -13.47
C HIS A 128 13.15 -39.19 -12.39
N ASN A 129 12.62 -40.41 -12.38
CA ASN A 129 11.76 -41.00 -11.35
C ASN A 129 10.25 -40.95 -11.64
N LEU A 130 9.81 -41.83 -12.56
CA LEU A 130 8.52 -42.51 -12.39
C LEU A 130 8.74 -43.63 -11.37
N LEU A 131 7.98 -43.63 -10.28
CA LEU A 131 7.87 -44.78 -9.37
C LEU A 131 6.91 -45.80 -10.01
N VAL A 132 7.29 -47.07 -9.84
CA VAL A 132 6.73 -48.32 -10.42
C VAL A 132 5.22 -48.41 -10.29
#